data_AF-A0A1Y0V871-F1
#
_entry.id   AF-A0A1Y0V871-F1
#
_cell.length_a   1.000
_cell.length_b   1.000
_cell.length_c   1.000
_cell.angle_alpha   90.00
_cell.angle_beta   90.00
_cell.angle_gamma   90.00
#
_symmetry.space_group_name_H-M   'P 1'
#
loop_
_entity.id
_entity.type
_entity.pdbx_description
1 polymer ?
#
loop_
_entity_poly.entity_id
_entity_poly.type
_entity_poly.pdbx_seq_one_letter_code
_entity_poly.pdbx_strand_id
1 'polypeptide(L)'
;MIRQVFVLTHNIYFHKEVSFDPERKSKCRAHETFWIVKKINDVSTLESFDHNPIKTSYELLWSEVRNENRSNLTIQNTLRRILENYFKIIGNMDKDKIIEKFEGREKVICASLFSWVNDGSHSTHDDLYISTDAITVDAYLNVFKRIFEETGHKQHYNMMMGTESVPIASVSPIETASPVTNSGQDAA
;
A
#
# COMPACT_ATOMS: atom_id res chain seq x y z
N MET A 1 27.33 -7.93 30.70
CA MET A 1 26.72 -7.03 29.68
C MET A 1 26.55 -7.79 28.38
N ILE A 2 25.44 -7.58 27.69
CA ILE A 2 25.16 -8.16 26.37
C ILE A 2 25.98 -7.41 25.31
N ARG A 3 26.68 -8.13 24.43
CA ARG A 3 27.54 -7.55 23.37
C ARG A 3 26.88 -7.50 21.99
N GLN A 4 25.94 -8.40 21.71
CA GLN A 4 25.27 -8.50 20.41
C GLN A 4 23.92 -9.18 20.58
N VAL A 5 22.94 -8.79 19.75
CA VAL A 5 21.62 -9.40 19.68
C VAL A 5 21.33 -9.73 18.22
N PHE A 6 20.84 -10.95 17.97
CA PHE A 6 20.35 -11.37 16.66
C PHE A 6 18.85 -11.60 16.74
N VAL A 7 18.10 -10.96 15.86
CA VAL A 7 16.65 -11.12 15.74
C VAL A 7 16.36 -11.75 14.38
N LEU A 8 15.96 -13.02 14.40
CA LEU A 8 15.54 -13.76 13.20
C LEU A 8 14.03 -13.92 13.25
N THR A 9 13.32 -13.36 12.28
CA THR A 9 11.86 -13.41 12.23
C THR A 9 11.36 -13.54 10.80
N HIS A 10 10.29 -14.31 10.63
CA HIS A 10 9.50 -14.35 9.39
C HIS A 10 8.29 -13.38 9.47
N ASN A 11 8.04 -12.79 10.64
CA ASN A 11 6.94 -11.86 10.87
C ASN A 11 7.38 -10.42 10.55
N ILE A 12 6.84 -9.91 9.44
CA ILE A 12 7.13 -8.56 8.93
C ILE A 12 6.72 -7.47 9.91
N TYR A 13 5.59 -7.61 10.60
CA TYR A 13 5.13 -6.60 11.57
C TYR A 13 6.09 -6.51 12.75
N PHE A 14 6.47 -7.66 13.33
CA PHE A 14 7.44 -7.69 14.41
C PHE A 14 8.79 -7.12 13.97
N HIS A 15 9.25 -7.46 12.76
CA HIS A 15 10.46 -6.89 12.20
C HIS A 15 10.34 -5.37 12.10
N LYS A 16 9.22 -4.84 11.61
CA LYS A 16 8.99 -3.39 11.52
C LYS A 16 9.04 -2.72 12.89
N GLU A 17 8.37 -3.26 13.91
CA GLU A 17 8.40 -2.69 15.26
C GLU A 17 9.82 -2.68 15.85
N VAL A 18 10.54 -3.80 15.75
CA VAL A 18 11.92 -3.91 16.28
C VAL A 18 12.92 -3.06 15.50
N SER A 19 12.69 -2.86 14.21
CA SER A 19 13.55 -2.03 13.35
C SER A 19 13.05 -0.58 13.22
N PHE A 20 11.95 -0.21 13.90
CA PHE A 20 11.38 1.11 13.82
C PHE A 20 12.28 2.12 14.54
N ASP A 21 12.48 3.23 13.86
CA ASP A 21 13.33 4.31 14.35
C ASP A 21 12.87 5.61 13.69
N PRO A 22 12.31 6.56 14.47
CA PRO A 22 11.72 7.79 13.92
C PRO A 22 12.76 8.75 13.34
N GLU A 23 14.04 8.61 13.69
CA GLU A 23 15.13 9.47 13.20
C GLU A 23 15.89 8.85 12.02
N ARG A 24 15.47 7.65 11.58
CA ARG A 24 16.17 6.89 10.54
C ARG A 24 16.10 7.56 9.18
N LYS A 25 17.27 7.85 8.60
CA LYS A 25 17.46 8.21 7.19
C LYS A 25 17.46 6.94 6.31
N SER A 26 17.69 7.05 5.00
CA SER A 26 17.57 5.89 4.07
C SER A 26 18.58 4.74 4.26
N LYS A 27 19.47 4.77 5.26
CA LYS A 27 20.58 3.81 5.45
C LYS A 27 20.65 3.29 6.89
N CYS A 28 21.27 2.11 7.07
CA CYS A 28 21.60 1.51 8.36
C CYS A 28 22.44 2.44 9.23
N ARG A 29 22.19 2.40 10.55
CA ARG A 29 23.10 2.96 11.56
C ARG A 29 24.39 2.15 11.65
N ALA A 30 25.41 2.75 12.28
CA ALA A 30 26.71 2.10 12.49
C ALA A 30 26.67 0.82 13.35
N HIS A 31 25.60 0.62 14.13
CA HIS A 31 25.46 -0.51 15.06
C HIS A 31 24.31 -1.46 14.68
N GLU A 32 23.79 -1.37 13.46
CA GLU A 32 22.75 -2.28 12.97
C GLU A 32 23.08 -2.77 11.56
N THR A 33 22.57 -3.95 11.22
CA THR A 33 22.69 -4.53 9.89
C THR A 33 21.42 -5.30 9.57
N PHE A 34 20.91 -5.19 8.34
CA PHE A 34 19.78 -5.99 7.89
C PHE A 34 20.25 -7.14 7.01
N TRP A 35 19.61 -8.29 7.18
CA TRP A 35 19.93 -9.50 6.44
C TRP A 35 18.65 -10.19 6.00
N ILE A 36 18.62 -10.72 4.79
CA ILE A 36 17.60 -11.67 4.36
C ILE A 36 18.22 -13.07 4.34
N VAL A 37 17.56 -14.00 5.00
CA VAL A 37 17.89 -15.43 4.94
C VAL A 37 16.91 -16.10 3.96
N LYS A 38 17.43 -16.71 2.90
CA LYS A 38 16.63 -17.47 1.92
C LYS A 38 17.02 -18.94 2.00
N LYS A 39 16.06 -19.85 1.91
CA LYS A 39 16.31 -21.29 1.78
C LYS A 39 15.76 -21.76 0.44
N ILE A 40 16.62 -22.20 -0.47
CA ILE A 40 16.27 -22.69 -1.81
C ILE A 40 16.98 -24.02 -2.01
N ASN A 41 16.24 -25.07 -2.38
CA ASN A 41 16.78 -26.43 -2.62
C ASN A 41 17.67 -26.94 -1.46
N ASP A 42 17.20 -26.76 -0.22
CA ASP A 42 17.93 -27.07 1.01
C ASP A 42 19.24 -26.30 1.26
N VAL A 43 19.57 -25.31 0.42
CA VAL A 43 20.69 -24.39 0.62
C VAL A 43 20.18 -23.11 1.26
N SER A 44 20.81 -22.71 2.38
CA SER A 44 20.54 -21.42 3.03
C SER A 44 21.53 -20.37 2.55
N THR A 45 21.02 -19.23 2.08
CA THR A 45 21.83 -18.08 1.66
C THR A 45 21.50 -16.87 2.53
N LEU A 46 22.52 -16.05 2.79
CA LEU A 46 22.40 -14.79 3.51
C LEU A 46 22.76 -13.63 2.58
N GLU A 47 21.90 -12.63 2.56
CA GLU A 47 22.07 -11.41 1.76
C GLU A 47 22.02 -10.20 2.69
N SER A 48 23.10 -9.41 2.72
CA SER A 48 23.19 -8.20 3.56
C SER A 48 22.65 -6.98 2.85
N PHE A 49 21.94 -6.11 3.58
CA PHE A 49 21.41 -4.85 3.09
C PHE A 49 21.91 -3.68 3.94
N ASP A 50 22.24 -2.57 3.26
CA ASP A 50 22.66 -1.31 3.87
C ASP A 50 21.49 -0.41 4.30
N HIS A 51 20.27 -0.94 4.21
CA HIS A 51 19.01 -0.36 4.64
C HIS A 51 18.05 -1.49 5.03
N ASN A 52 16.94 -1.17 5.70
CA ASN A 52 15.90 -2.16 6.00
C ASN A 52 15.20 -2.60 4.70
N PRO A 53 15.38 -3.85 4.23
CA PRO A 53 14.81 -4.31 2.98
C PRO A 53 13.33 -4.74 3.14
N ILE A 54 12.86 -4.88 4.38
CA ILE A 54 11.53 -5.39 4.69
C ILE A 54 10.48 -4.29 4.48
N LYS A 55 9.87 -4.33 3.31
CA LYS A 55 8.75 -3.48 2.93
C LYS A 55 7.43 -4.05 3.47
N THR A 56 6.46 -3.20 3.80
CA THR A 56 5.09 -3.72 4.04
C THR A 56 4.59 -4.45 2.81
N SER A 57 3.66 -5.40 2.99
CA SER A 57 2.92 -6.00 1.87
C SER A 57 2.30 -4.92 0.96
N TYR A 58 1.91 -3.77 1.52
CA TYR A 58 1.43 -2.61 0.79
C TYR A 58 2.52 -1.93 -0.05
N GLU A 59 3.68 -1.62 0.54
CA GLU A 59 4.83 -1.06 -0.18
C GLU A 59 5.36 -1.99 -1.28
N LEU A 60 5.25 -3.31 -1.10
CA LEU A 60 5.59 -4.30 -2.14
C LEU A 60 4.68 -4.18 -3.36
N LEU A 61 3.37 -4.01 -3.16
CA LEU A 61 2.43 -3.78 -4.27
C LEU A 61 2.84 -2.53 -5.06
N TRP A 62 3.16 -1.43 -4.37
CA TRP A 62 3.63 -0.23 -5.05
C TRP A 62 4.98 -0.41 -5.74
N SER A 63 5.86 -1.26 -5.21
CA SER A 63 7.13 -1.58 -5.89
C SER A 63 6.93 -2.32 -7.21
N GLU A 64 5.90 -3.16 -7.30
CA GLU A 64 5.52 -3.82 -8.54
C GLU A 64 4.93 -2.82 -9.56
N VAL A 65 4.13 -1.86 -9.10
CA VAL A 65 3.62 -0.77 -9.94
C VAL A 65 4.76 0.13 -10.46
N ARG A 66 5.84 0.33 -9.71
CA ARG A 66 7.00 1.11 -10.16
C ARG A 66 7.91 0.36 -11.12
N ASN A 67 7.98 -0.97 -11.06
CA ASN A 67 8.91 -1.76 -11.86
C ASN A 67 8.55 -1.70 -13.35
N GLU A 68 9.39 -1.13 -14.21
CA GLU A 68 9.11 -1.04 -15.66
C GLU A 68 9.06 -2.41 -16.35
N ASN A 69 9.75 -3.43 -15.80
CA ASN A 69 9.72 -4.82 -16.27
C ASN A 69 8.64 -5.67 -15.58
N ARG A 70 7.53 -5.05 -15.16
CA ARG A 70 6.43 -5.73 -14.46
C ARG A 70 5.71 -6.73 -15.36
N SER A 71 5.09 -7.74 -14.75
CA SER A 71 4.21 -8.65 -15.48
C SER A 71 2.87 -7.95 -15.79
N ASN A 72 2.56 -7.82 -17.08
CA ASN A 72 1.26 -7.30 -17.55
C ASN A 72 0.08 -8.14 -17.05
N LEU A 73 0.32 -9.41 -16.70
CA LEU A 73 -0.72 -10.32 -16.20
C LEU A 73 -1.09 -10.02 -14.74
N THR A 74 -0.17 -9.55 -13.92
CA THR A 74 -0.39 -9.35 -12.47
C THR A 74 -0.78 -7.93 -12.09
N ILE A 75 -0.48 -6.95 -12.96
CA ILE A 75 -0.63 -5.53 -12.62
C ILE A 75 -2.04 -5.16 -12.20
N GLN A 76 -3.08 -5.64 -12.89
CA GLN A 76 -4.48 -5.30 -12.54
C GLN A 76 -4.83 -5.75 -11.12
N ASN A 77 -4.39 -6.94 -10.73
CA ASN A 77 -4.58 -7.46 -9.37
C ASN A 77 -3.81 -6.62 -8.35
N THR A 78 -2.59 -6.22 -8.68
CA THR A 78 -1.77 -5.34 -7.83
C THR A 78 -2.43 -3.99 -7.61
N LEU A 79 -2.93 -3.33 -8.66
CA LEU A 79 -3.66 -2.06 -8.57
C LEU A 79 -4.90 -2.19 -7.69
N ARG A 80 -5.70 -3.25 -7.88
CA ARG A 80 -6.87 -3.56 -7.06
C ARG A 80 -6.52 -3.67 -5.58
N ARG A 81 -5.52 -4.47 -5.24
CA ARG A 81 -5.07 -4.68 -3.85
C ARG A 81 -4.58 -3.38 -3.22
N ILE A 82 -3.95 -2.49 -3.98
CA ILE A 82 -3.54 -1.18 -3.48
C ILE A 82 -4.75 -0.33 -3.12
N LEU A 83 -5.72 -0.19 -4.04
CA LEU A 83 -6.93 0.60 -3.80
C LEU A 83 -7.71 0.05 -2.61
N GLU A 84 -7.85 -1.27 -2.53
CA GLU A 84 -8.51 -1.95 -1.43
C GLU A 84 -7.84 -1.65 -0.09
N ASN A 85 -6.53 -1.88 0.03
CA ASN A 85 -5.81 -1.61 1.29
C ASN A 85 -5.88 -0.15 1.68
N TYR A 86 -5.68 0.77 0.72
CA TYR A 86 -5.63 2.20 1.01
C TYR A 86 -6.98 2.74 1.48
N PHE A 87 -8.03 2.46 0.74
CA PHE A 87 -9.35 3.02 1.02
C PHE A 87 -10.12 2.29 2.11
N LYS A 88 -9.75 1.03 2.44
CA LYS A 88 -10.18 0.39 3.69
C LYS A 88 -9.67 1.12 4.93
N ILE A 89 -8.42 1.60 4.91
CA ILE A 89 -7.79 2.26 6.07
C ILE A 89 -8.38 3.66 6.30
N ILE A 90 -8.60 4.42 5.23
CA ILE A 90 -9.14 5.79 5.34
C ILE A 90 -10.59 5.80 5.83
N GLY A 91 -11.33 4.71 5.58
CA GLY A 91 -12.73 4.60 5.95
C GLY A 91 -13.64 5.49 5.09
N ASN A 92 -14.89 5.07 4.92
CA ASN A 92 -15.96 5.88 4.33
C ASN A 92 -15.76 6.30 2.86
N MET A 93 -15.29 5.36 2.02
CA MET A 93 -15.24 5.56 0.56
C MET A 93 -16.50 5.03 -0.13
N ASP A 94 -17.23 5.94 -0.76
CA ASP A 94 -18.33 5.65 -1.66
C ASP A 94 -17.78 5.38 -3.07
N LYS A 95 -17.63 4.09 -3.42
CA LYS A 95 -17.03 3.66 -4.68
C LYS A 95 -17.85 4.11 -5.88
N ASP A 96 -19.18 4.11 -5.74
CA ASP A 96 -20.08 4.48 -6.83
C ASP A 96 -19.87 5.95 -7.20
N LYS A 97 -19.73 6.83 -6.19
CA LYS A 97 -19.35 8.23 -6.41
C LYS A 97 -18.01 8.41 -7.09
N ILE A 98 -17.05 7.52 -6.88
CA ILE A 98 -15.75 7.58 -7.57
C ILE A 98 -15.90 7.13 -9.01
N ILE A 99 -16.60 6.02 -9.25
CA ILE A 99 -16.86 5.49 -10.59
C ILE A 99 -17.63 6.51 -11.44
N GLU A 100 -18.55 7.27 -10.83
CA GLU A 100 -19.30 8.35 -11.50
C GLU A 100 -18.44 9.50 -12.00
N LYS A 101 -17.22 9.70 -11.47
CA LYS A 101 -16.27 10.71 -11.96
C LYS A 101 -15.56 10.32 -13.27
N PHE A 102 -15.80 9.11 -13.76
CA PHE A 102 -15.21 8.60 -14.99
C PHE A 102 -16.28 8.39 -16.06
N GLU A 103 -15.86 8.52 -17.32
CA GLU A 103 -16.72 8.33 -18.48
C GLU A 103 -16.13 7.31 -19.47
N GLY A 104 -16.97 6.80 -20.37
CA GLY A 104 -16.55 5.89 -21.44
C GLY A 104 -15.74 4.68 -20.96
N ARG A 105 -14.61 4.42 -21.64
CA ARG A 105 -13.72 3.27 -21.36
C ARG A 105 -13.08 3.35 -19.97
N GLU A 106 -12.77 4.54 -19.48
CA GLU A 106 -12.14 4.73 -18.17
C GLU A 106 -13.10 4.39 -17.04
N LYS A 107 -14.40 4.67 -17.20
CA LYS A 107 -15.44 4.25 -16.25
C LYS A 107 -15.48 2.75 -16.07
N VAL A 108 -15.40 2.00 -17.17
CA VAL A 108 -15.37 0.52 -17.15
C VAL A 108 -14.13 0.01 -16.43
N ILE A 109 -12.96 0.61 -16.71
CA ILE A 109 -11.71 0.25 -16.04
C ILE A 109 -11.80 0.55 -14.54
N CYS A 110 -12.27 1.76 -14.16
CA CYS A 110 -12.44 2.16 -12.76
C CYS A 110 -13.38 1.19 -12.02
N ALA A 111 -14.54 0.89 -12.59
CA ALA A 111 -15.48 -0.08 -12.04
C ALA A 111 -14.85 -1.47 -11.88
N SER A 112 -14.09 -1.93 -12.88
CA SER A 112 -13.40 -3.22 -12.82
C SER A 112 -12.38 -3.31 -11.69
N LEU A 113 -11.70 -2.20 -11.35
CA LEU A 113 -10.74 -2.13 -10.25
C LEU A 113 -11.43 -2.19 -8.87
N PHE A 114 -12.69 -1.73 -8.77
CA PHE A 114 -13.48 -1.75 -7.54
C PHE A 114 -14.45 -2.95 -7.39
N SER A 115 -14.75 -3.70 -8.47
CA SER A 115 -15.82 -4.73 -8.47
C SER A 115 -15.62 -5.91 -7.51
N TRP A 116 -14.37 -6.23 -7.14
CA TRP A 116 -14.06 -7.39 -6.29
C TRP A 116 -14.42 -7.23 -4.81
N VAL A 117 -14.94 -6.08 -4.38
CA VAL A 117 -15.38 -5.94 -2.99
C VAL A 117 -16.71 -6.67 -2.72
N ASN A 118 -17.34 -7.27 -3.74
CA ASN A 118 -18.67 -7.84 -3.58
C ASN A 118 -18.84 -9.32 -3.95
N ASP A 119 -17.77 -10.09 -4.16
CA ASP A 119 -17.96 -11.53 -4.36
C ASP A 119 -16.82 -12.40 -3.83
N GLY A 120 -17.17 -13.26 -2.89
CA GLY A 120 -16.36 -14.41 -2.56
C GLY A 120 -16.41 -15.41 -3.70
N SER A 121 -15.30 -15.55 -4.41
CA SER A 121 -14.93 -16.76 -5.15
C SER A 121 -15.76 -17.21 -6.37
N HIS A 122 -16.80 -16.52 -6.87
CA HIS A 122 -17.53 -17.04 -8.04
C HIS A 122 -18.37 -16.01 -8.83
N SER A 123 -17.72 -15.20 -9.68
CA SER A 123 -18.41 -14.57 -10.80
C SER A 123 -17.51 -14.56 -12.05
N THR A 124 -17.64 -15.65 -12.81
CA THR A 124 -17.54 -15.71 -14.28
C THR A 124 -16.58 -14.71 -14.92
N HIS A 125 -15.30 -15.11 -14.95
CA HIS A 125 -14.37 -14.73 -16.01
C HIS A 125 -14.88 -15.26 -17.36
N ASP A 126 -15.89 -14.61 -17.93
CA ASP A 126 -16.25 -14.84 -19.32
C ASP A 126 -16.38 -13.49 -20.04
N ASP A 127 -15.71 -13.41 -21.18
CA ASP A 127 -15.77 -12.34 -22.17
C ASP A 127 -15.16 -10.97 -21.85
N LEU A 128 -13.96 -10.97 -21.27
CA LEU A 128 -12.98 -9.98 -21.70
C LEU A 128 -11.58 -10.59 -21.66
N TYR A 129 -11.27 -11.36 -22.70
CA TYR A 129 -9.90 -11.56 -23.15
C TYR A 129 -9.40 -10.19 -23.65
N ILE A 130 -9.27 -9.21 -22.75
CA ILE A 130 -8.53 -7.99 -23.04
C ILE A 130 -7.12 -8.49 -23.20
N SER A 131 -6.63 -8.42 -24.43
CA SER A 131 -5.25 -8.67 -24.74
C SER A 131 -4.36 -8.02 -23.67
N THR A 132 -3.44 -8.79 -23.12
CA THR A 132 -2.39 -8.35 -22.18
C THR A 132 -1.35 -7.46 -22.88
N ASP A 133 -1.83 -6.65 -23.83
CA ASP A 133 -1.08 -5.71 -24.63
C ASP A 133 -0.71 -4.53 -23.74
N ALA A 134 0.48 -3.98 -23.96
CA ALA A 134 1.00 -2.83 -23.22
C ALA A 134 0.00 -1.64 -23.20
N ILE A 135 -0.75 -1.45 -24.28
CA ILE A 135 -1.78 -0.40 -24.42
C ILE A 135 -2.88 -0.54 -23.36
N THR A 136 -3.29 -1.77 -23.06
CA THR A 136 -4.29 -2.04 -22.02
C THR A 136 -3.72 -1.70 -20.65
N VAL A 137 -2.48 -2.13 -20.36
CA VAL A 137 -1.82 -1.88 -19.07
C VAL A 137 -1.67 -0.39 -18.80
N ASP A 138 -1.29 0.40 -19.81
CA ASP A 138 -1.18 1.85 -19.70
C ASP A 138 -2.52 2.50 -19.36
N ALA A 139 -3.62 2.02 -19.97
CA ALA A 139 -4.96 2.50 -19.64
C ALA A 139 -5.33 2.22 -18.17
N TYR A 140 -4.99 1.04 -17.65
CA TYR A 140 -5.22 0.70 -16.23
C TYR A 140 -4.38 1.57 -15.29
N LEU A 141 -3.11 1.81 -15.61
CA LEU A 141 -2.22 2.65 -14.80
C LEU A 141 -2.68 4.12 -14.80
N ASN A 142 -3.15 4.62 -15.93
CA ASN A 142 -3.70 5.97 -16.07
C ASN A 142 -4.97 6.15 -15.24
N VAL A 143 -5.93 5.22 -15.35
CA VAL A 143 -7.15 5.27 -14.53
C VAL A 143 -6.82 5.13 -13.05
N PHE A 144 -5.91 4.22 -12.68
CA PHE A 144 -5.45 4.08 -11.30
C PHE A 144 -4.87 5.37 -10.74
N LYS A 145 -3.99 6.07 -11.47
CA LYS A 145 -3.49 7.39 -11.07
C LYS A 145 -4.64 8.38 -10.88
N ARG A 146 -5.54 8.47 -11.86
CA ARG A 146 -6.68 9.39 -11.82
C ARG A 146 -7.60 9.15 -10.63
N ILE A 147 -7.79 7.91 -10.18
CA ILE A 147 -8.57 7.62 -8.96
C ILE A 147 -8.01 8.39 -7.75
N PHE A 148 -6.70 8.46 -7.58
CA PHE A 148 -6.08 9.26 -6.51
C PHE A 148 -6.24 10.78 -6.74
N GLU A 149 -6.24 11.24 -7.99
CA GLU A 149 -6.44 12.66 -8.32
C GLU A 149 -7.89 13.09 -8.02
N GLU A 150 -8.86 12.33 -8.51
CA GLU A 150 -10.29 12.58 -8.35
C GLU A 150 -10.77 12.45 -6.89
N THR A 151 -10.07 11.67 -6.07
CA THR A 151 -10.37 11.54 -4.64
C THR A 151 -9.65 12.60 -3.78
N GLY A 152 -8.68 13.34 -4.33
CA GLY A 152 -7.87 14.29 -3.57
C GLY A 152 -6.65 13.68 -2.86
N HIS A 153 -6.30 12.42 -3.16
CA HIS A 153 -5.19 11.67 -2.57
C HIS A 153 -3.94 11.61 -3.48
N LYS A 154 -3.80 12.56 -4.41
CA LYS A 154 -2.68 12.63 -5.38
C LYS A 154 -1.30 12.64 -4.71
N GLN A 155 -1.17 13.32 -3.57
CA GLN A 155 0.09 13.39 -2.83
C GLN A 155 0.56 12.00 -2.38
N HIS A 156 -0.35 11.16 -1.91
CA HIS A 156 -0.03 9.78 -1.54
C HIS A 156 0.44 8.97 -2.74
N TYR A 157 -0.23 9.11 -3.88
CA TYR A 157 0.21 8.47 -5.13
C TYR A 157 1.63 8.89 -5.51
N ASN A 158 1.94 10.18 -5.50
CA ASN A 158 3.26 10.70 -5.84
C ASN A 158 4.35 10.20 -4.88
N MET A 159 4.06 10.20 -3.57
CA MET A 159 4.95 9.64 -2.54
C MET A 159 5.24 8.16 -2.82
N MET A 160 4.22 7.37 -3.13
CA MET A 160 4.38 5.95 -3.40
C MET A 160 5.02 5.67 -4.76
N MET A 161 4.92 6.58 -5.73
CA MET A 161 5.63 6.49 -7.02
C MET A 161 7.08 6.97 -6.95
N GLY A 162 7.47 7.68 -5.90
CA GLY A 162 8.83 8.23 -5.74
C GLY A 162 9.10 9.47 -6.60
N THR A 163 8.06 10.18 -7.04
CA THR A 163 8.17 11.35 -7.95
C THR A 163 8.22 12.69 -7.23
N GLU A 164 8.21 12.72 -5.89
CA GLU A 164 8.37 13.93 -5.07
C GLU A 164 9.59 13.86 -4.15
N SER A 165 10.38 14.95 -4.11
CA SER A 165 11.36 15.22 -3.06
C SER A 165 10.64 15.71 -1.80
N VAL A 166 10.67 14.90 -0.74
CA VAL A 166 9.98 15.10 0.54
C VAL A 166 10.09 16.54 1.10
N PRO A 167 8.97 17.26 1.29
CA PRO A 167 8.82 18.18 2.41
C PRO A 167 8.20 17.41 3.57
N ILE A 168 8.94 17.32 4.68
CA ILE A 168 8.49 16.68 5.92
C ILE A 168 7.31 17.51 6.47
N ALA A 169 6.09 17.01 6.35
CA ALA A 169 4.94 17.53 7.07
C ALA A 169 4.65 16.62 8.26
N SER A 170 4.82 17.18 9.45
CA SER A 170 4.53 16.63 10.77
C SER A 170 3.16 15.99 10.85
N VAL A 171 3.11 14.72 11.27
CA VAL A 171 1.88 14.11 11.77
C VAL A 171 1.53 14.83 13.08
N SER A 172 0.49 15.67 13.07
CA SER A 172 -0.09 16.21 14.30
C SER A 172 -0.69 15.07 15.11
N PRO A 173 -0.46 14.99 16.44
CA PRO A 173 -1.12 14.01 17.28
C PRO A 173 -2.63 14.22 17.25
N ILE A 174 -3.38 13.14 17.07
CA ILE A 174 -4.83 13.12 17.26
C ILE A 174 -5.10 13.48 18.73
N GLU A 175 -5.71 14.64 18.96
CA GLU A 175 -6.22 15.01 20.28
C GLU A 175 -7.22 13.95 20.74
N THR A 176 -6.86 13.22 21.80
CA THR A 176 -7.80 12.40 22.55
C THR A 176 -8.85 13.30 23.16
N ALA A 177 -10.10 13.12 22.75
CA ALA A 177 -11.26 13.81 23.30
C ALA A 177 -11.24 13.76 24.84
N SER A 178 -11.39 14.93 25.46
CA SER A 178 -11.58 15.09 26.90
C SER A 178 -12.94 14.51 27.34
N PRO A 179 -13.08 14.15 28.63
CA PRO A 179 -14.25 13.41 29.13
C PRO A 179 -15.49 14.30 29.09
N VAL A 180 -16.61 13.73 28.63
CA VAL A 180 -17.93 14.37 28.69
C VAL A 180 -18.31 14.62 30.16
N THR A 181 -18.39 15.91 30.52
CA THR A 181 -19.08 16.39 31.71
C THR A 181 -20.58 16.14 31.55
N ASN A 182 -21.17 15.32 32.42
CA ASN A 182 -22.63 15.24 32.55
C ASN A 182 -23.03 16.02 33.81
N SER A 183 -23.59 17.22 33.62
CA SER A 183 -24.15 18.05 34.69
C SER A 183 -25.62 18.36 34.40
N GLY A 184 -26.48 17.80 35.24
CA GLY A 184 -27.86 18.23 35.49
C GLY A 184 -28.88 17.72 34.49
N GLN A 185 -30.15 17.55 34.83
CA GLN A 185 -30.89 17.73 36.09
C GLN A 185 -32.33 17.24 35.80
N ASP A 186 -33.12 17.08 36.86
CA ASP A 186 -34.60 17.15 36.94
C ASP A 186 -35.21 15.91 37.63
N ALA A 187 -35.59 16.00 38.91
CA ALA A 187 -36.71 16.74 39.52
C ALA A 187 -37.97 15.85 39.65
N ALA A 188 -38.18 15.33 40.86
CA ALA A 188 -39.44 15.22 41.60
C ALA A 188 -39.17 14.56 42.96
#